data_AF-A0A4Q3WB30-F1
#
_entry.id   AF-A0A4Q3WB30-F1
#
_cell.length_a   1.000
_cell.length_b   1.000
_cell.length_c   1.000
_cell.angle_alpha   90.00
_cell.angle_beta   90.00
_cell.angle_gamma   90.00
#
_symmetry.space_group_name_H-M   'P 1'
#
loop_
_entity.id
_entity.type
_entity.pdbx_description
1 polymer ?
#
loop_
_entity_poly.entity_id
_entity_poly.type
_entity_poly.pdbx_seq_one_letter_code
_entity_poly.pdbx_strand_id
1 'polypeptide(L)'
;MGCKNIVVTGLRLKSNQAGIKMGTESMAPFEDIKISDCHIYDTKNGGIKLLTVDGAHLRNIEISNITMDEVRTPMLFRLGSRLNVFRKGQDTKQPTGTFENVVIRNVKAKAADSAQLKPPAGILITGVPGHYITNLTLENIEIDLLGSGNADIARHKVPEAIDQYPEVKTFGPIIPAYGVWARHVKGLKLKNVTFRIKQNDLRPVFICEDGKDIELTGWKVPETAGGEAIMRLENVDGARINKVKAKGSADAFVRVEGKESRNIKLSKNKTPGIKKTMETSAEVKLDVALAR
;
A
#
# COMPACT_ATOMS: atom_id res chain seq x y z
N MET A 1 21.92 -2.97 -19.43
CA MET A 1 21.11 -4.16 -19.72
C MET A 1 20.04 -4.26 -18.64
N GLY A 2 18.79 -4.58 -18.98
CA GLY A 2 17.71 -4.73 -17.98
C GLY A 2 17.71 -6.11 -17.34
N CYS A 3 17.03 -6.24 -16.20
CA CYS A 3 16.76 -7.52 -15.54
C CYS A 3 15.47 -8.09 -16.12
N LYS A 4 15.56 -9.16 -16.92
CA LYS A 4 14.39 -9.73 -17.62
C LYS A 4 14.37 -11.25 -17.58
N ASN A 5 13.17 -11.85 -17.62
CA ASN A 5 12.96 -13.30 -17.69
C ASN A 5 13.61 -14.05 -16.53
N ILE A 6 13.32 -13.61 -15.30
CA ILE A 6 13.94 -14.15 -14.08
C ILE A 6 12.91 -14.98 -13.33
N VAL A 7 13.30 -16.19 -12.92
CA VAL A 7 12.52 -17.05 -12.03
C VAL A 7 13.33 -17.33 -10.77
N VAL A 8 12.70 -17.11 -9.62
CA VAL A 8 13.26 -17.39 -8.29
C VAL A 8 12.25 -18.21 -7.50
N THR A 9 12.69 -19.32 -6.89
CA THR A 9 11.80 -20.18 -6.09
C THR A 9 12.52 -20.84 -4.92
N GLY A 10 11.79 -21.19 -3.87
CA GLY A 10 12.26 -22.08 -2.80
C GLY A 10 13.32 -21.48 -1.88
N LEU A 11 13.35 -20.16 -1.72
CA LEU A 11 14.38 -19.49 -0.93
C LEU A 11 13.97 -19.24 0.52
N ARG A 12 14.96 -19.32 1.41
CA ARG A 12 14.86 -18.85 2.79
C ARG A 12 15.76 -17.62 2.95
N LEU A 13 15.16 -16.46 3.22
CA LEU A 13 15.79 -15.14 3.06
C LEU A 13 15.86 -14.40 4.41
N LYS A 14 17.06 -14.01 4.81
CA LYS A 14 17.33 -13.13 5.96
C LYS A 14 18.21 -11.96 5.51
N SER A 15 17.92 -10.74 5.98
CA SER A 15 18.63 -9.55 5.52
C SER A 15 18.57 -8.39 6.50
N ASN A 16 19.66 -7.62 6.63
CA ASN A 16 19.61 -6.30 7.28
C ASN A 16 18.83 -5.26 6.45
N GLN A 17 18.36 -5.63 5.25
CA GLN A 17 17.60 -4.77 4.36
C GLN A 17 16.20 -5.37 4.11
N ALA A 18 15.85 -5.59 2.83
CA ALA A 18 14.64 -6.29 2.44
C ALA A 18 14.94 -7.72 1.98
N GLY A 19 13.95 -8.62 2.13
CA GLY A 19 14.07 -10.01 1.66
C GLY A 19 14.04 -10.10 0.14
N ILE A 20 13.01 -9.52 -0.48
CA ILE A 20 12.88 -9.37 -1.94
C ILE A 20 12.95 -7.89 -2.28
N LYS A 21 13.87 -7.50 -3.16
CA LYS A 21 14.05 -6.10 -3.54
C LYS A 21 14.36 -5.91 -5.03
N MET A 22 13.68 -4.94 -5.64
CA MET A 22 14.07 -4.33 -6.93
C MET A 22 14.43 -2.85 -6.68
N GLY A 23 15.46 -2.35 -7.36
CA GLY A 23 16.07 -1.05 -7.10
C GLY A 23 17.20 -1.10 -6.05
N THR A 24 17.65 0.01 -5.45
CA THR A 24 17.13 1.37 -5.61
C THR A 24 17.62 2.06 -6.87
N GLU A 25 18.81 1.71 -7.35
CA GLU A 25 19.27 2.09 -8.68
C GLU A 25 18.39 1.41 -9.73
N SER A 26 17.71 2.21 -10.53
CA SER A 26 16.62 1.76 -11.39
C SER A 26 16.61 2.54 -12.71
N MET A 27 17.77 2.60 -13.37
CA MET A 27 17.90 3.19 -14.72
C MET A 27 17.57 2.20 -15.85
N ALA A 28 17.63 0.90 -15.55
CA ALA A 28 17.34 -0.17 -16.50
C ALA A 28 16.11 -0.97 -16.04
N PRO A 29 15.32 -1.51 -16.97
CA PRO A 29 14.01 -2.06 -16.65
C PRO A 29 14.09 -3.39 -15.88
N PHE A 30 13.02 -3.67 -15.11
CA PHE A 30 12.73 -4.94 -14.45
C PHE A 30 11.47 -5.54 -15.08
N GLU A 31 11.60 -6.63 -15.83
CA GLU A 31 10.50 -7.15 -16.66
C GLU A 31 10.38 -8.67 -16.57
N ASP A 32 9.16 -9.18 -16.53
CA ASP A 32 8.88 -10.62 -16.65
C ASP A 32 9.63 -11.43 -15.58
N ILE A 33 9.36 -11.08 -14.31
CA ILE A 33 10.02 -11.67 -13.14
C ILE A 33 8.99 -12.42 -12.29
N LYS A 34 9.30 -13.67 -11.98
CA LYS A 34 8.48 -14.53 -11.12
C LYS A 34 9.25 -14.94 -9.88
N ILE A 35 8.67 -14.72 -8.71
CA ILE A 35 9.23 -15.12 -7.41
C ILE A 35 8.18 -15.93 -6.64
N SER A 36 8.54 -17.11 -6.17
CA SER A 36 7.58 -18.02 -5.53
C SER A 36 8.18 -18.80 -4.36
N ASP A 37 7.33 -19.26 -3.45
CA ASP A 37 7.68 -20.28 -2.44
C ASP A 37 8.87 -19.87 -1.57
N CYS A 38 8.86 -18.62 -1.09
CA CYS A 38 9.94 -18.07 -0.28
C CYS A 38 9.50 -17.81 1.16
N HIS A 39 10.40 -18.10 2.10
CA HIS A 39 10.29 -17.71 3.50
C HIS A 39 11.23 -16.54 3.81
N ILE A 40 10.68 -15.39 4.21
CA ILE A 40 11.46 -14.21 4.59
C ILE A 40 11.42 -14.08 6.11
N TYR A 41 12.56 -13.92 6.76
CA TYR A 41 12.61 -13.79 8.21
C TYR A 41 13.67 -12.82 8.69
N ASP A 42 13.39 -12.17 9.83
CA ASP A 42 14.31 -11.26 10.51
C ASP A 42 14.90 -10.19 9.57
N THR A 43 14.02 -9.38 8.97
CA THR A 43 14.43 -8.28 8.09
C THR A 43 14.38 -6.93 8.77
N LYS A 44 15.43 -6.13 8.59
CA LYS A 44 15.55 -4.83 9.27
C LYS A 44 15.04 -3.66 8.47
N ASN A 45 14.58 -3.80 7.22
CA ASN A 45 13.96 -2.71 6.44
C ASN A 45 12.68 -3.10 5.68
N GLY A 46 12.47 -4.36 5.31
CA GLY A 46 11.15 -4.79 4.82
C GLY A 46 11.08 -6.21 4.25
N GLY A 47 9.90 -6.66 3.87
CA GLY A 47 9.70 -7.97 3.26
C GLY A 47 9.94 -7.90 1.77
N ILE A 48 8.98 -7.33 1.06
CA ILE A 48 9.00 -7.09 -0.39
C ILE A 48 9.11 -5.59 -0.66
N LYS A 49 10.12 -5.19 -1.43
CA LYS A 49 10.31 -3.80 -1.88
C LYS A 49 10.49 -3.72 -3.38
N LEU A 50 9.51 -3.17 -4.08
CA LEU A 50 9.62 -2.92 -5.52
C LEU A 50 9.74 -1.43 -5.74
N LEU A 51 10.92 -0.98 -6.19
CA LEU A 51 11.27 0.43 -6.25
C LEU A 51 11.78 0.77 -7.65
N THR A 52 11.09 1.68 -8.33
CA THR A 52 11.58 2.32 -9.55
C THR A 52 11.53 3.83 -9.36
N VAL A 53 12.71 4.46 -9.39
CA VAL A 53 12.88 5.89 -9.11
C VAL A 53 13.82 6.62 -10.06
N ASP A 54 14.57 5.89 -10.89
CA ASP A 54 15.54 6.47 -11.82
C ASP A 54 15.14 6.30 -13.30
N GLY A 55 13.85 6.11 -13.56
CA GLY A 55 13.29 6.07 -14.90
C GLY A 55 13.05 4.67 -15.49
N ALA A 56 13.34 3.60 -14.76
CA ALA A 56 13.06 2.24 -15.22
C ALA A 56 11.55 1.94 -15.34
N HIS A 57 11.24 1.10 -16.32
CA HIS A 57 9.98 0.38 -16.38
C HIS A 57 10.08 -0.88 -15.50
N LEU A 58 9.25 -0.94 -14.46
CA LEU A 58 9.05 -2.13 -13.63
C LEU A 58 7.68 -2.71 -14.00
N ARG A 59 7.67 -3.85 -14.69
CA ARG A 59 6.43 -4.43 -15.22
C ARG A 59 6.42 -5.94 -15.32
N ASN A 60 5.22 -6.50 -15.30
CA ASN A 60 4.97 -7.94 -15.43
C ASN A 60 5.69 -8.75 -14.35
N ILE A 61 5.41 -8.39 -13.08
CA ILE A 61 6.02 -9.04 -11.92
C ILE A 61 4.96 -9.89 -11.21
N GLU A 62 5.29 -11.15 -10.93
CA GLU A 62 4.46 -12.06 -10.15
C GLU A 62 5.22 -12.54 -8.92
N ILE A 63 4.69 -12.27 -7.73
CA ILE A 63 5.24 -12.79 -6.47
C ILE A 63 4.17 -13.61 -5.77
N SER A 64 4.47 -14.86 -5.40
CA SER A 64 3.46 -15.75 -4.79
C SER A 64 4.01 -16.62 -3.68
N ASN A 65 3.11 -17.09 -2.80
CA ASN A 65 3.41 -18.08 -1.76
C ASN A 65 4.57 -17.63 -0.86
N ILE A 66 4.39 -16.49 -0.19
CA ILE A 66 5.41 -15.90 0.67
C ILE A 66 4.97 -15.99 2.13
N THR A 67 5.84 -16.55 2.98
CA THR A 67 5.70 -16.43 4.44
C THR A 67 6.73 -15.45 4.97
N MET A 68 6.33 -14.62 5.92
CA MET A 68 7.21 -13.63 6.54
C MET A 68 7.13 -13.68 8.06
N ASP A 69 8.29 -13.72 8.73
CA ASP A 69 8.40 -13.67 10.19
C ASP A 69 9.33 -12.55 10.65
N GLU A 70 8.87 -11.73 11.60
CA GLU A 70 9.66 -10.63 12.18
C GLU A 70 10.19 -9.65 11.12
N VAL A 71 9.28 -9.18 10.25
CA VAL A 71 9.56 -8.20 9.20
C VAL A 71 9.07 -6.81 9.61
N ARG A 72 9.93 -5.78 9.53
CA ARG A 72 9.58 -4.42 10.00
C ARG A 72 8.56 -3.67 9.14
N THR A 73 8.63 -3.81 7.82
CA THR A 73 7.64 -3.25 6.87
C THR A 73 7.34 -4.31 5.83
N PRO A 74 6.21 -5.04 5.95
CA PRO A 74 5.91 -6.17 5.07
C PRO A 74 6.07 -5.86 3.58
N MET A 75 5.50 -4.74 3.09
CA MET A 75 5.62 -4.39 1.68
C MET A 75 5.75 -2.88 1.43
N LEU A 76 6.60 -2.52 0.47
CA LEU A 76 6.73 -1.16 -0.08
C LEU A 76 6.77 -1.20 -1.62
N PHE A 77 5.91 -0.41 -2.23
CA PHE A 77 5.86 -0.20 -3.68
C PHE A 77 6.06 1.29 -3.96
N ARG A 78 7.15 1.63 -4.66
CA ARG A 78 7.52 3.02 -4.96
C ARG A 78 7.73 3.21 -6.45
N LEU A 79 6.96 4.12 -7.03
CA LEU A 79 7.29 4.82 -8.26
C LEU A 79 7.69 6.25 -7.88
N GLY A 80 8.91 6.66 -8.19
CA GLY A 80 9.43 8.00 -7.89
C GLY A 80 10.20 8.61 -9.07
N SER A 81 10.66 9.84 -8.88
CA SER A 81 11.33 10.64 -9.91
C SER A 81 12.63 11.24 -9.36
N ARG A 82 13.45 10.41 -8.70
CA ARG A 82 14.84 10.75 -8.35
C ARG A 82 15.69 10.98 -9.60
N LEU A 83 15.45 10.17 -10.64
CA LEU A 83 16.06 10.27 -11.97
C LEU A 83 17.59 10.38 -11.89
N ASN A 84 18.20 9.63 -10.98
CA ASN A 84 19.65 9.63 -10.84
C ASN A 84 20.29 8.83 -11.98
N VAL A 85 21.54 9.17 -12.30
CA VAL A 85 22.33 8.44 -13.30
C VAL A 85 23.62 7.89 -12.69
N PHE A 86 24.18 6.85 -13.31
CA PHE A 86 25.40 6.19 -12.82
C PHE A 86 26.62 7.09 -13.01
N ARG A 87 26.84 7.60 -14.24
CA ARG A 87 27.95 8.49 -14.59
C ARG A 87 27.46 9.93 -14.70
N LYS A 88 27.54 10.66 -13.60
CA LYS A 88 27.19 12.10 -13.57
C LYS A 88 27.98 12.87 -14.63
N GLY A 89 27.28 13.66 -15.44
CA GLY A 89 27.87 14.45 -16.53
C GLY A 89 28.14 13.70 -17.83
N GLN A 90 27.90 12.38 -17.86
CA GLN A 90 28.04 11.56 -19.08
C GLN A 90 26.69 10.93 -19.47
N ASP A 91 25.98 10.38 -18.50
CA ASP A 91 24.71 9.71 -18.73
C ASP A 91 23.54 10.71 -18.75
N THR A 92 22.57 10.47 -19.62
CA THR A 92 21.35 11.28 -19.72
C THR A 92 20.30 10.79 -18.72
N LYS A 93 19.73 11.74 -17.95
CA LYS A 93 18.59 11.45 -17.07
C LYS A 93 17.39 11.00 -17.90
N GLN A 94 16.78 9.90 -17.47
CA GLN A 94 15.54 9.41 -18.05
C GLN A 94 14.35 10.20 -17.48
N PRO A 95 13.21 10.28 -18.19
CA PRO A 95 11.95 10.70 -17.58
C PRO A 95 11.50 9.70 -16.50
N THR A 96 10.47 10.05 -15.72
CA THR A 96 9.83 9.11 -14.79
C THR A 96 9.39 7.84 -15.52
N GLY A 97 9.78 6.69 -14.97
CA GLY A 97 9.47 5.39 -15.52
C GLY A 97 8.03 4.94 -15.23
N THR A 98 7.79 3.63 -15.31
CA THR A 98 6.48 3.04 -15.01
C THR A 98 6.59 1.97 -13.95
N PHE A 99 5.51 1.82 -13.18
CA PHE A 99 5.28 0.68 -12.30
C PHE A 99 3.91 0.13 -12.68
N GLU A 100 3.89 -1.00 -13.40
CA GLU A 100 2.64 -1.52 -13.96
C GLU A 100 2.54 -3.05 -13.95
N ASN A 101 1.32 -3.57 -13.87
CA ASN A 101 1.03 -4.99 -14.04
C ASN A 101 1.83 -5.89 -13.08
N VAL A 102 1.62 -5.67 -11.78
CA VAL A 102 2.26 -6.45 -10.71
C VAL A 102 1.19 -7.19 -9.92
N VAL A 103 1.41 -8.49 -9.71
CA VAL A 103 0.52 -9.34 -8.91
C VAL A 103 1.30 -9.96 -7.77
N ILE A 104 0.79 -9.78 -6.56
CA ILE A 104 1.33 -10.41 -5.35
C ILE A 104 0.21 -11.19 -4.70
N ARG A 105 0.40 -12.50 -4.51
CA ARG A 105 -0.64 -13.36 -3.97
C ARG A 105 -0.17 -14.37 -2.94
N ASN A 106 -1.07 -14.78 -2.05
CA ASN A 106 -0.82 -15.79 -1.02
C ASN A 106 0.37 -15.40 -0.13
N VAL A 107 0.22 -14.29 0.59
CA VAL A 107 1.24 -13.81 1.52
C VAL A 107 0.72 -13.87 2.94
N LYS A 108 1.50 -14.46 3.84
CA LYS A 108 1.28 -14.39 5.30
C LYS A 108 2.47 -13.71 5.94
N ALA A 109 2.24 -12.63 6.68
CA ALA A 109 3.30 -11.88 7.32
C ALA A 109 3.02 -11.60 8.79
N LYS A 110 3.96 -11.97 9.65
CA LYS A 110 4.02 -11.51 11.03
C LYS A 110 5.01 -10.35 11.11
N ALA A 111 4.50 -9.13 11.20
CA ALA A 111 5.35 -7.95 11.29
C ALA A 111 6.02 -7.86 12.67
N ALA A 112 7.22 -7.29 12.69
CA ALA A 112 7.92 -6.98 13.93
C ALA A 112 7.22 -5.83 14.67
N ASP A 113 7.16 -5.91 16.00
CA ASP A 113 6.56 -4.85 16.83
C ASP A 113 7.42 -3.57 16.83
N SER A 114 8.73 -3.72 16.65
CA SER A 114 9.68 -2.62 16.54
C SER A 114 10.08 -2.39 15.09
N ALA A 115 9.59 -1.31 14.49
CA ALA A 115 9.85 -0.91 13.11
C ALA A 115 10.36 0.55 13.01
N GLN A 116 10.76 0.95 11.80
CA GLN A 116 11.12 2.34 11.47
C GLN A 116 9.90 3.24 11.56
N LEU A 117 8.74 2.70 11.20
CA LEU A 117 7.45 3.37 11.34
C LEU A 117 6.97 3.19 12.77
N LYS A 118 6.48 4.29 13.36
CA LYS A 118 6.04 4.36 14.74
C LYS A 118 4.62 4.95 14.79
N PRO A 119 3.58 4.11 14.99
CA PRO A 119 3.61 2.65 15.09
C PRO A 119 3.87 1.95 13.74
N PRO A 120 4.23 0.65 13.74
CA PRO A 120 4.39 -0.14 12.53
C PRO A 120 3.17 -0.06 11.58
N ALA A 121 3.42 -0.18 10.28
CA ALA A 121 2.40 -0.24 9.24
C ALA A 121 2.69 -1.41 8.28
N GLY A 122 1.64 -1.94 7.65
CA GLY A 122 1.71 -3.12 6.79
C GLY A 122 2.28 -2.83 5.40
N ILE A 123 1.56 -2.03 4.61
CA ILE A 123 1.80 -1.87 3.18
C ILE A 123 1.79 -0.38 2.81
N LEU A 124 2.85 0.05 2.12
CA LEU A 124 2.95 1.38 1.51
C LEU A 124 2.96 1.23 -0.02
N ILE A 125 2.07 1.93 -0.70
CA ILE A 125 1.99 2.00 -2.17
C ILE A 125 2.02 3.47 -2.55
N THR A 126 3.07 3.95 -3.22
CA THR A 126 3.16 5.39 -3.50
C THR A 126 3.82 5.68 -4.84
N GLY A 127 3.04 6.22 -5.77
CA GLY A 127 3.53 6.91 -6.96
C GLY A 127 3.90 8.36 -6.65
N VAL A 128 4.03 9.19 -7.68
CA VAL A 128 4.24 10.64 -7.55
C VAL A 128 3.18 11.38 -8.36
N PRO A 129 2.93 12.68 -8.09
CA PRO A 129 1.97 13.44 -8.88
C PRO A 129 2.20 13.30 -10.39
N GLY A 130 1.14 12.97 -11.12
CA GLY A 130 1.19 12.72 -12.58
C GLY A 130 1.66 11.32 -12.99
N HIS A 131 2.20 10.50 -12.09
CA HIS A 131 2.71 9.16 -12.39
C HIS A 131 2.17 8.11 -11.41
N TYR A 132 1.19 7.34 -11.89
CA TYR A 132 0.46 6.35 -11.10
C TYR A 132 1.15 4.98 -11.10
N ILE A 133 1.18 4.32 -9.94
CA ILE A 133 1.35 2.86 -9.90
C ILE A 133 0.07 2.25 -10.48
N THR A 134 0.20 1.49 -11.58
CA THR A 134 -0.94 1.06 -12.39
C THR A 134 -1.13 -0.46 -12.34
N ASN A 135 -2.35 -0.94 -12.13
CA ASN A 135 -2.68 -2.38 -12.13
C ASN A 135 -1.87 -3.23 -11.13
N LEU A 136 -1.63 -2.71 -9.92
CA LEU A 136 -1.14 -3.52 -8.79
C LEU A 136 -2.29 -4.35 -8.23
N THR A 137 -2.11 -5.67 -8.14
CA THR A 137 -3.05 -6.60 -7.50
C THR A 137 -2.41 -7.25 -6.28
N LEU A 138 -3.02 -7.09 -5.11
CA LEU A 138 -2.68 -7.83 -3.90
C LEU A 138 -3.84 -8.77 -3.55
N GLU A 139 -3.57 -10.08 -3.49
CA GLU A 139 -4.60 -11.11 -3.33
C GLU A 139 -4.23 -12.14 -2.25
N ASN A 140 -5.17 -12.50 -1.37
CA ASN A 140 -4.95 -13.47 -0.29
C ASN A 140 -3.76 -13.06 0.59
N ILE A 141 -3.87 -11.88 1.20
CA ILE A 141 -2.83 -11.29 2.04
C ILE A 141 -3.29 -11.32 3.49
N GLU A 142 -2.49 -11.88 4.38
CA GLU A 142 -2.71 -11.87 5.83
C GLU A 142 -1.52 -11.19 6.52
N ILE A 143 -1.76 -10.14 7.30
CA ILE A 143 -0.71 -9.43 8.03
C ILE A 143 -1.10 -9.23 9.49
N ASP A 144 -0.23 -9.69 10.39
CA ASP A 144 -0.31 -9.42 11.82
C ASP A 144 0.59 -8.22 12.17
N LEU A 145 0.05 -7.24 12.88
CA LEU A 145 0.68 -5.96 13.22
C LEU A 145 0.56 -5.65 14.72
N LEU A 146 1.37 -4.71 15.19
CA LEU A 146 1.28 -4.21 16.57
C LEU A 146 -0.03 -3.44 16.80
N GLY A 147 -0.39 -2.52 15.90
CA GLY A 147 -1.44 -1.52 16.14
C GLY A 147 -0.88 -0.30 16.90
N SER A 148 -1.66 0.24 17.85
CA SER A 148 -1.29 1.32 18.78
C SER A 148 -1.18 2.75 18.20
N GLY A 149 -1.69 3.00 16.99
CA GLY A 149 -1.83 4.36 16.46
C GLY A 149 -2.93 5.16 17.16
N ASN A 150 -2.73 6.47 17.28
CA ASN A 150 -3.70 7.40 17.85
C ASN A 150 -4.38 8.27 16.76
N ALA A 151 -5.35 9.08 17.17
CA ALA A 151 -6.14 9.91 16.26
C ALA A 151 -5.30 10.99 15.55
N ASP A 152 -4.31 11.58 16.24
CA ASP A 152 -3.43 12.59 15.63
C ASP A 152 -2.61 12.01 14.46
N ILE A 153 -2.12 10.79 14.64
CA ILE A 153 -1.39 10.07 13.59
C ILE A 153 -2.30 9.77 12.39
N ALA A 154 -3.57 9.44 12.61
CA ALA A 154 -4.53 9.14 11.54
C ALA A 154 -4.72 10.30 10.55
N ARG A 155 -4.41 11.53 10.96
CA ARG A 155 -4.47 12.75 10.14
C ARG A 155 -3.10 13.25 9.68
N HIS A 156 -2.01 12.54 9.97
CA HIS A 156 -0.68 12.95 9.56
C HIS A 156 -0.54 13.03 8.03
N LYS A 157 0.03 14.14 7.54
CA LYS A 157 0.33 14.35 6.12
C LYS A 157 1.71 13.81 5.78
N VAL A 158 1.76 12.83 4.89
CA VAL A 158 3.02 12.23 4.42
C VAL A 158 3.59 13.08 3.27
N PRO A 159 4.88 13.46 3.27
CA PRO A 159 5.47 14.25 2.18
C PRO A 159 5.48 13.49 0.84
N GLU A 160 5.52 14.22 -0.27
CA GLU A 160 5.55 13.61 -1.62
C GLU A 160 6.84 12.85 -1.93
N ALA A 161 7.97 13.39 -1.43
CA ALA A 161 9.30 12.79 -1.60
C ALA A 161 9.61 12.40 -3.06
N ILE A 162 9.26 13.28 -4.00
CA ILE A 162 9.26 13.02 -5.46
C ILE A 162 10.64 12.55 -5.94
N ASP A 163 11.68 13.30 -5.59
CA ASP A 163 13.06 13.14 -6.05
C ASP A 163 13.99 12.53 -4.98
N GLN A 164 13.42 11.99 -3.90
CA GLN A 164 14.17 11.53 -2.74
C GLN A 164 14.52 10.04 -2.82
N TYR A 165 15.44 9.60 -1.95
CA TYR A 165 15.79 8.18 -1.84
C TYR A 165 14.56 7.35 -1.40
N PRO A 166 14.21 6.25 -2.09
CA PRO A 166 12.96 5.54 -1.88
C PRO A 166 13.04 4.55 -0.72
N GLU A 167 13.13 5.06 0.51
CA GLU A 167 13.03 4.22 1.69
C GLU A 167 11.89 4.57 2.63
N VAL A 168 11.49 3.61 3.45
CA VAL A 168 10.38 3.74 4.41
C VAL A 168 10.54 4.99 5.28
N LYS A 169 11.78 5.27 5.73
CA LYS A 169 12.11 6.45 6.54
C LYS A 169 11.91 7.79 5.82
N THR A 170 11.88 7.80 4.49
CA THR A 170 11.66 9.02 3.69
C THR A 170 10.22 9.51 3.81
N PHE A 171 9.27 8.58 4.05
CA PHE A 171 7.86 8.88 4.29
C PHE A 171 7.52 8.92 5.79
N GLY A 172 8.40 8.38 6.63
CA GLY A 172 8.18 8.17 8.06
C GLY A 172 8.91 9.17 8.97
N PRO A 173 8.79 9.00 10.31
CA PRO A 173 8.38 7.75 10.97
C PRO A 173 6.86 7.54 11.08
N ILE A 174 6.04 8.49 10.65
CA ILE A 174 4.59 8.45 10.88
C ILE A 174 3.85 8.19 9.55
N ILE A 175 3.02 7.15 9.51
CA ILE A 175 2.13 6.84 8.37
C ILE A 175 0.69 6.75 8.89
N PRO A 176 -0.28 7.42 8.23
CA PRO A 176 -1.63 7.59 8.77
C PRO A 176 -2.51 6.34 8.68
N ALA A 177 -2.12 5.31 7.93
CA ALA A 177 -2.80 4.01 7.89
C ALA A 177 -1.95 2.94 8.59
N TYR A 178 -2.59 2.02 9.32
CA TYR A 178 -1.87 0.86 9.86
C TYR A 178 -1.79 -0.29 8.85
N GLY A 179 -2.83 -0.48 8.02
CA GLY A 179 -2.91 -1.61 7.08
C GLY A 179 -2.27 -1.29 5.73
N VAL A 180 -2.97 -0.53 4.90
CA VAL A 180 -2.53 -0.11 3.56
C VAL A 180 -2.65 1.41 3.43
N TRP A 181 -1.53 2.08 3.16
CA TRP A 181 -1.52 3.47 2.71
C TRP A 181 -1.14 3.50 1.23
N ALA A 182 -2.05 4.01 0.39
CA ALA A 182 -1.89 4.11 -1.05
C ALA A 182 -1.98 5.56 -1.51
N ARG A 183 -1.05 6.01 -2.36
CA ARG A 183 -1.08 7.34 -2.98
C ARG A 183 -0.65 7.31 -4.44
N HIS A 184 -1.32 8.05 -5.30
CA HIS A 184 -1.08 8.07 -6.76
C HIS A 184 -1.15 6.66 -7.36
N VAL A 185 -2.32 6.05 -7.28
CA VAL A 185 -2.57 4.68 -7.78
C VAL A 185 -3.71 4.64 -8.80
N LYS A 186 -3.60 3.77 -9.80
CA LYS A 186 -4.65 3.53 -10.80
C LYS A 186 -4.91 2.03 -10.98
N GLY A 187 -6.16 1.60 -10.94
CA GLY A 187 -6.50 0.18 -11.13
C GLY A 187 -6.01 -0.73 -10.00
N LEU A 188 -5.88 -0.20 -8.78
CA LEU A 188 -5.43 -0.96 -7.60
C LEU A 188 -6.50 -1.97 -7.18
N LYS A 189 -6.13 -3.25 -7.10
CA LYS A 189 -7.02 -4.35 -6.71
C LYS A 189 -6.52 -5.02 -5.45
N LEU A 190 -7.36 -5.04 -4.42
CA LEU A 190 -7.05 -5.62 -3.11
C LEU A 190 -8.10 -6.66 -2.74
N LYS A 191 -7.74 -7.94 -2.90
CA LYS A 191 -8.68 -9.07 -2.82
C LYS A 191 -8.35 -9.97 -1.63
N ASN A 192 -9.34 -10.25 -0.80
CA ASN A 192 -9.24 -11.16 0.34
C ASN A 192 -8.05 -10.83 1.26
N VAL A 193 -8.03 -9.59 1.77
CA VAL A 193 -6.99 -9.10 2.69
C VAL A 193 -7.47 -9.19 4.13
N THR A 194 -6.64 -9.74 5.01
CA THR A 194 -6.91 -9.85 6.45
C THR A 194 -5.81 -9.14 7.24
N PHE A 195 -6.22 -8.27 8.15
CA PHE A 195 -5.31 -7.71 9.15
C PHE A 195 -5.65 -8.23 10.55
N ARG A 196 -4.64 -8.43 11.38
CA ARG A 196 -4.77 -8.65 12.83
C ARG A 196 -3.88 -7.65 13.54
N ILE A 197 -4.36 -7.09 14.65
CA ILE A 197 -3.60 -6.14 15.47
C ILE A 197 -3.54 -6.64 16.91
N LYS A 198 -2.39 -6.45 17.56
CA LYS A 198 -2.21 -6.79 18.99
C LYS A 198 -2.86 -5.75 19.91
N GLN A 199 -2.86 -4.50 19.49
CA GLN A 199 -3.43 -3.37 20.23
C GLN A 199 -4.38 -2.59 19.32
N ASN A 200 -5.40 -1.95 19.90
CA ASN A 200 -6.30 -1.07 19.17
C ASN A 200 -5.49 0.01 18.42
N ASP A 201 -5.96 0.38 17.23
CA ASP A 201 -5.33 1.39 16.38
C ASP A 201 -6.40 2.32 15.84
N LEU A 202 -6.26 3.62 16.10
CA LEU A 202 -7.22 4.64 15.68
C LEU A 202 -6.98 5.12 14.24
N ARG A 203 -5.88 4.69 13.61
CA ARG A 203 -5.64 4.90 12.19
C ARG A 203 -6.61 4.08 11.34
N PRO A 204 -7.04 4.57 10.17
CA PRO A 204 -7.74 3.75 9.20
C PRO A 204 -6.92 2.51 8.79
N VAL A 205 -7.58 1.39 8.52
CA VAL A 205 -6.93 0.21 7.93
C VAL A 205 -6.50 0.48 6.50
N PHE A 206 -7.24 1.33 5.80
CA PHE A 206 -6.99 1.67 4.40
C PHE A 206 -7.10 3.18 4.20
N ILE A 207 -6.09 3.76 3.59
CA ILE A 207 -6.11 5.13 3.08
C ILE A 207 -5.71 5.11 1.60
N CYS A 208 -6.48 5.80 0.78
CA CYS A 208 -6.14 6.06 -0.62
C CYS A 208 -6.20 7.57 -0.91
N GLU A 209 -5.10 8.13 -1.41
CA GLU A 209 -4.95 9.55 -1.76
C GLU A 209 -4.63 9.65 -3.26
N ASP A 210 -5.36 10.45 -4.04
CA ASP A 210 -5.23 10.52 -5.51
C ASP A 210 -5.27 9.13 -6.17
N GLY A 211 -6.44 8.49 -6.05
CA GLY A 211 -6.68 7.13 -6.54
C GLY A 211 -7.66 7.11 -7.72
N LYS A 212 -7.46 6.19 -8.66
CA LYS A 212 -8.40 5.95 -9.78
C LYS A 212 -8.69 4.45 -9.91
N ASP A 213 -9.95 4.10 -10.11
CA ASP A 213 -10.38 2.71 -10.34
C ASP A 213 -9.91 1.72 -9.24
N ILE A 214 -10.29 2.00 -8.00
CA ILE A 214 -9.89 1.22 -6.82
C ILE A 214 -10.90 0.10 -6.54
N GLU A 215 -10.43 -1.13 -6.29
CA GLU A 215 -11.27 -2.27 -5.94
C GLU A 215 -10.80 -2.95 -4.66
N LEU A 216 -11.66 -2.97 -3.64
CA LEU A 216 -11.46 -3.73 -2.41
C LEU A 216 -12.55 -4.79 -2.33
N THR A 217 -12.16 -6.06 -2.19
CA THR A 217 -13.15 -7.13 -1.98
C THR A 217 -12.75 -8.17 -0.95
N GLY A 218 -13.70 -8.55 -0.08
CA GLY A 218 -13.54 -9.69 0.82
C GLY A 218 -12.61 -9.45 2.01
N TRP A 219 -12.47 -8.18 2.47
CA TRP A 219 -11.56 -7.86 3.56
C TRP A 219 -12.09 -8.29 4.93
N LYS A 220 -11.16 -8.69 5.81
CA LYS A 220 -11.42 -8.91 7.25
C LYS A 220 -10.55 -7.94 8.04
N VAL A 221 -11.19 -6.98 8.68
CA VAL A 221 -10.54 -5.91 9.45
C VAL A 221 -10.69 -6.26 10.94
N PRO A 222 -9.67 -6.02 11.77
CA PRO A 222 -9.80 -6.19 13.22
C PRO A 222 -10.87 -5.24 13.79
N GLU A 223 -11.31 -5.54 15.00
CA GLU A 223 -12.22 -4.65 15.71
C GLU A 223 -11.53 -3.32 16.01
N THR A 224 -12.20 -2.21 15.70
CA THR A 224 -11.72 -0.85 15.99
C THR A 224 -12.51 -0.28 17.15
N ALA A 225 -11.86 0.42 18.08
CA ALA A 225 -12.53 1.14 19.15
C ALA A 225 -12.16 2.63 19.13
N GLY A 226 -13.09 3.50 18.70
CA GLY A 226 -12.95 4.96 18.79
C GLY A 226 -12.22 5.64 17.62
N GLY A 227 -12.11 4.99 16.46
CA GLY A 227 -11.48 5.58 15.27
C GLY A 227 -12.40 6.55 14.52
N GLU A 228 -11.84 7.54 13.83
CA GLU A 228 -12.63 8.44 12.99
C GLU A 228 -13.26 7.69 11.79
N ALA A 229 -12.49 6.81 11.16
CA ALA A 229 -12.97 6.01 10.05
C ALA A 229 -12.23 4.67 9.94
N ILE A 230 -12.92 3.63 9.46
CA ILE A 230 -12.27 2.36 9.10
C ILE A 230 -11.42 2.55 7.84
N MET A 231 -11.94 3.27 6.84
CA MET A 231 -11.26 3.58 5.58
C MET A 231 -11.38 5.07 5.25
N ARG A 232 -10.34 5.65 4.65
CA ARG A 232 -10.35 7.04 4.17
C ARG A 232 -9.96 7.11 2.70
N LEU A 233 -10.73 7.85 1.92
CA LEU A 233 -10.50 8.11 0.51
C LEU A 233 -10.40 9.63 0.32
N GLU A 234 -9.30 10.10 -0.26
CA GLU A 234 -9.07 11.52 -0.55
C GLU A 234 -8.73 11.71 -2.03
N ASN A 235 -9.50 12.54 -2.73
CA ASN A 235 -9.38 12.75 -4.18
C ASN A 235 -9.39 11.44 -4.98
N VAL A 236 -10.37 10.56 -4.71
CA VAL A 236 -10.49 9.25 -5.37
C VAL A 236 -11.62 9.25 -6.41
N ASP A 237 -11.28 8.99 -7.66
CA ASP A 237 -12.24 8.82 -8.76
C ASP A 237 -12.46 7.32 -9.05
N GLY A 238 -13.59 6.81 -8.55
CA GLY A 238 -13.98 5.41 -8.76
C GLY A 238 -13.38 4.50 -7.70
N ALA A 239 -14.21 4.08 -6.75
CA ALA A 239 -13.86 3.02 -5.79
C ALA A 239 -15.02 2.04 -5.61
N ARG A 240 -14.72 0.74 -5.60
CA ARG A 240 -15.68 -0.32 -5.27
C ARG A 240 -15.21 -1.05 -4.03
N ILE A 241 -15.93 -0.90 -2.93
CA ILE A 241 -15.63 -1.55 -1.64
C ILE A 241 -16.74 -2.55 -1.35
N ASN A 242 -16.40 -3.83 -1.42
CA ASN A 242 -17.37 -4.92 -1.45
C ASN A 242 -17.01 -6.05 -0.48
N LYS A 243 -17.99 -6.62 0.23
CA LYS A 243 -17.77 -7.78 1.14
C LYS A 243 -16.71 -7.54 2.22
N VAL A 244 -16.57 -6.31 2.73
CA VAL A 244 -15.70 -6.01 3.87
C VAL A 244 -16.42 -6.37 5.18
N LYS A 245 -15.71 -7.02 6.10
CA LYS A 245 -16.14 -7.27 7.47
C LYS A 245 -15.31 -6.40 8.41
N ALA A 246 -15.96 -5.46 9.09
CA ALA A 246 -15.40 -4.65 10.16
C ALA A 246 -16.41 -4.60 11.31
N LYS A 247 -15.96 -4.39 12.55
CA LYS A 247 -16.85 -4.26 13.72
C LYS A 247 -16.21 -3.35 14.77
N GLY A 248 -16.99 -2.99 15.79
CA GLY A 248 -16.53 -2.17 16.91
C GLY A 248 -17.16 -0.77 16.84
N SER A 249 -16.41 0.27 17.16
CA SER A 249 -16.87 1.67 17.12
C SER A 249 -15.94 2.55 16.27
N ALA A 250 -16.53 3.25 15.31
CA ALA A 250 -15.90 4.34 14.56
C ALA A 250 -16.99 5.31 14.05
N ASP A 251 -16.61 6.55 13.72
CA ASP A 251 -17.57 7.52 13.20
C ASP A 251 -18.08 7.17 11.80
N ALA A 252 -17.20 6.62 10.95
CA ALA A 252 -17.57 6.19 9.61
C ALA A 252 -16.91 4.87 9.20
N PHE A 253 -17.59 4.08 8.38
CA PHE A 253 -16.97 2.95 7.70
C PHE A 253 -16.05 3.45 6.58
N VAL A 254 -16.55 4.34 5.72
CA VAL A 254 -15.73 5.04 4.72
C VAL A 254 -15.90 6.54 4.88
N ARG A 255 -14.79 7.25 5.07
CA ARG A 255 -14.73 8.71 4.98
C ARG A 255 -14.20 9.11 3.61
N VAL A 256 -14.90 10.00 2.92
CA VAL A 256 -14.57 10.47 1.58
C VAL A 256 -14.34 11.98 1.62
N GLU A 257 -13.19 12.42 1.14
CA GLU A 257 -12.70 13.79 1.24
C GLU A 257 -12.11 14.25 -0.09
N GLY A 258 -11.92 15.56 -0.26
CA GLY A 258 -11.28 16.13 -1.44
C GLY A 258 -12.22 16.29 -2.64
N LYS A 259 -12.13 17.47 -3.28
CA LYS A 259 -13.02 17.92 -4.36
C LYS A 259 -13.08 17.00 -5.58
N GLU A 260 -12.04 16.20 -5.81
CA GLU A 260 -11.97 15.28 -6.94
C GLU A 260 -12.64 13.93 -6.66
N SER A 261 -13.05 13.67 -5.41
CA SER A 261 -13.66 12.40 -5.03
C SER A 261 -15.05 12.21 -5.64
N ARG A 262 -15.24 11.10 -6.34
CA ARG A 262 -16.49 10.74 -7.03
C ARG A 262 -16.56 9.23 -7.32
N ASN A 263 -17.72 8.74 -7.73
CA ASN A 263 -17.92 7.35 -8.16
C ASN A 263 -17.60 6.28 -7.08
N ILE A 264 -17.90 6.55 -5.81
CA ILE A 264 -17.64 5.64 -4.69
C ILE A 264 -18.85 4.70 -4.48
N LYS A 265 -18.61 3.38 -4.53
CA LYS A 265 -19.65 2.35 -4.42
C LYS A 265 -19.33 1.36 -3.30
N LEU A 266 -20.27 1.24 -2.36
CA LEU A 266 -20.19 0.32 -1.22
C LEU A 266 -21.25 -0.77 -1.39
N SER A 267 -20.90 -2.05 -1.24
CA SER A 267 -21.86 -3.15 -1.38
C SER A 267 -21.53 -4.35 -0.49
N LYS A 268 -22.55 -5.02 0.05
CA LYS A 268 -22.41 -6.28 0.83
C LYS A 268 -21.40 -6.20 1.99
N ASN A 269 -21.16 -5.01 2.54
CA ASN A 269 -20.28 -4.78 3.68
C ASN A 269 -21.02 -5.05 4.99
N LYS A 270 -20.33 -5.61 5.99
CA LYS A 270 -20.87 -5.86 7.33
C LYS A 270 -20.07 -5.05 8.34
N THR A 271 -20.71 -4.05 8.94
CA THR A 271 -20.06 -3.02 9.78
C THR A 271 -20.82 -2.75 11.09
N PRO A 272 -21.17 -3.76 11.90
CA PRO A 272 -21.90 -3.54 13.15
C PRO A 272 -21.13 -2.62 14.11
N GLY A 273 -21.85 -1.67 14.70
CA GLY A 273 -21.34 -0.68 15.67
C GLY A 273 -20.66 0.57 15.06
N ILE A 274 -20.44 0.57 13.73
CA ILE A 274 -19.91 1.75 13.02
C ILE A 274 -21.06 2.74 12.74
N LYS A 275 -20.90 4.02 13.12
CA LYS A 275 -22.01 4.98 13.16
C LYS A 275 -22.60 5.29 11.77
N LYS A 276 -21.73 5.53 10.77
CA LYS A 276 -22.14 5.86 9.40
C LYS A 276 -21.51 4.89 8.41
N THR A 277 -22.28 4.46 7.41
CA THR A 277 -21.74 3.67 6.28
C THR A 277 -20.75 4.48 5.44
N MET A 278 -21.05 5.76 5.23
CA MET A 278 -20.21 6.70 4.50
C MET A 278 -20.35 8.11 5.08
N GLU A 279 -19.24 8.83 5.20
CA GLU A 279 -19.19 10.25 5.57
C GLU A 279 -18.44 11.02 4.49
N THR A 280 -18.95 12.20 4.11
CA THR A 280 -18.35 13.04 3.08
C THR A 280 -18.01 14.43 3.61
N SER A 281 -16.84 14.96 3.25
CA SER A 281 -16.52 16.38 3.47
C SER A 281 -17.35 17.29 2.56
N ALA A 282 -17.52 18.56 2.94
CA ALA A 282 -18.41 19.52 2.26
C ALA A 282 -18.04 19.78 0.79
N GLU A 283 -16.76 19.65 0.43
CA GLU A 283 -16.24 19.84 -0.91
C GLU A 283 -16.51 18.65 -1.86
N VAL A 284 -16.96 17.50 -1.34
CA VAL A 284 -17.20 16.30 -2.14
C VAL A 284 -18.58 16.36 -2.78
N LYS A 285 -18.62 16.38 -4.11
CA LYS A 285 -19.85 16.31 -4.89
C LYS A 285 -20.11 14.87 -5.33
N LEU A 286 -20.62 14.03 -4.42
CA LEU A 286 -21.01 12.67 -4.79
C LEU A 286 -22.35 12.67 -5.53
N ASP A 287 -22.38 12.01 -6.69
CA ASP A 287 -23.64 11.53 -7.27
C ASP A 287 -24.16 10.39 -6.40
N VAL A 288 -25.00 10.72 -5.43
CA VAL A 288 -25.59 9.74 -4.51
C VAL A 288 -26.68 8.95 -5.24
N ALA A 289 -26.29 7.90 -5.97
CA ALA A 289 -27.20 6.83 -6.33
C ALA A 289 -27.27 5.84 -5.16
N LEU A 290 -28.19 6.08 -4.22
CA LEU A 290 -28.57 5.07 -3.22
C LEU A 290 -29.29 3.94 -3.96
N ALA A 291 -28.57 2.87 -4.30
CA ALA A 291 -29.20 1.61 -4.67
C ALA A 291 -29.97 1.11 -3.43
N ARG A 292 -31.31 1.13 -3.53
CA ARG A 292 -32.23 0.48 -2.59
C ARG A 292 -32.00 -1.03 -2.59
#